data_AF-A0A9Q9EMP8-F1
#
_entry.id   AF-A0A9Q9EMP8-F1
#
_cell.length_a   1.000
_cell.length_b   1.000
_cell.length_c   1.000
_cell.angle_alpha   90.00
_cell.angle_beta   90.00
_cell.angle_gamma   90.00
#
_symmetry.space_group_name_H-M   'P 1'
#
loop_
_entity.id
_entity.type
_entity.pdbx_description
1 polymer ?
#
loop_
_entity_poly.entity_id
_entity_poly.type
_entity_poly.pdbx_seq_one_letter_code
_entity_poly.pdbx_strand_id
1 'polypeptide(L)'
;MPKKKPPLLPVNDGFQFVVSNGPSVPSDPELLDTSRSEAWSHHVSSSVRIMKHRSPKPFQNEYEKASFQNHVGAVVSEALHSNSHCYLAEPSWTSLYESLIEKSDDLGERHELVINARKLIFPLPGLWHDISMALRSSDATEREVVSEFESRCRGLQAAYFGWLESYREHCIVKASSMPTEQEIHIRREVLGQALESLLIVDLLLATEISVAQVAIATKGLFASDISDLTPQEKPTEMRKRYTVWSGLLRGC
;
A
#
# COMPACT_ATOMS: atom_id res chain seq x y z
N MET A 1 -17.30 38.98 -29.25
CA MET A 1 -18.05 38.01 -28.42
C MET A 1 -17.13 37.48 -27.33
N PRO A 2 -17.47 37.61 -26.04
CA PRO A 2 -16.61 37.14 -24.96
C PRO A 2 -16.67 35.61 -24.87
N LYS A 3 -15.51 34.95 -24.92
CA LYS A 3 -15.39 33.50 -24.78
C LYS A 3 -15.66 33.13 -23.31
N LYS A 4 -16.75 32.39 -23.06
CA LYS A 4 -17.03 31.79 -21.74
C LYS A 4 -15.91 30.82 -21.39
N LYS A 5 -15.26 31.02 -20.24
CA LYS A 5 -14.35 30.03 -19.65
C LYS A 5 -15.15 28.77 -19.28
N PRO A 6 -14.64 27.56 -19.59
CA PRO A 6 -15.27 26.32 -19.15
C PRO A 6 -15.15 26.18 -17.62
N PRO A 7 -16.12 25.53 -16.96
CA PRO A 7 -16.07 25.29 -15.52
C PRO A 7 -14.92 24.35 -15.18
N LEU A 8 -14.21 24.66 -14.09
CA LEU A 8 -13.23 23.78 -13.49
C LEU A 8 -13.96 22.54 -12.97
N LEU A 9 -13.55 21.36 -13.43
CA LEU A 9 -14.00 20.09 -12.85
C LEU A 9 -13.50 20.01 -11.40
N PRO A 10 -14.27 19.44 -10.47
CA PRO A 10 -13.82 19.22 -9.11
C PRO A 10 -12.60 18.31 -9.13
N VAL A 11 -11.54 18.75 -8.46
CA VAL A 11 -10.36 17.94 -8.16
C VAL A 11 -10.81 16.88 -7.16
N ASN A 12 -10.78 15.62 -7.58
CA ASN A 12 -11.15 14.48 -6.75
C ASN A 12 -9.88 13.98 -6.05
N ASP A 13 -9.63 14.43 -4.82
CA ASP A 13 -8.41 14.13 -4.02
C ASP A 13 -8.43 12.72 -3.38
N GLY A 14 -9.18 11.77 -3.95
CA GLY A 14 -9.28 10.41 -3.43
C GLY A 14 -8.49 9.42 -4.29
N PHE A 15 -7.58 8.67 -3.66
CA PHE A 15 -7.05 7.42 -4.21
C PHE A 15 -8.23 6.45 -4.41
N GLN A 16 -8.81 6.42 -5.61
CA GLN A 16 -9.75 5.37 -6.00
C GLN A 16 -8.94 4.15 -6.43
N PHE A 17 -8.82 3.17 -5.54
CA PHE A 17 -8.50 1.82 -5.95
C PHE A 17 -9.57 1.37 -6.95
N VAL A 18 -9.19 1.16 -8.21
CA VAL A 18 -10.06 0.54 -9.20
C VAL A 18 -10.18 -0.93 -8.81
N VAL A 19 -11.20 -1.25 -8.01
CA VAL A 19 -11.62 -2.64 -7.81
C VAL A 19 -12.13 -3.11 -9.17
N SER A 20 -11.48 -4.10 -9.79
CA SER A 20 -11.92 -4.67 -11.06
C SER A 20 -13.32 -5.23 -10.87
N ASN A 21 -14.33 -4.56 -11.44
CA ASN A 21 -15.68 -5.07 -11.45
C ASN A 21 -15.72 -6.29 -12.38
N GLY A 22 -16.04 -7.46 -11.83
CA GLY A 22 -16.49 -8.60 -12.60
C GLY A 22 -17.74 -8.29 -13.44
N PRO A 23 -18.29 -9.28 -14.17
CA PRO A 23 -19.38 -9.06 -15.12
C PRO A 23 -20.56 -8.34 -14.46
N SER A 24 -21.08 -7.33 -15.16
CA SER A 24 -22.07 -6.35 -14.69
C SER A 24 -23.26 -6.98 -13.98
N VAL A 25 -23.27 -6.91 -12.65
CA VAL A 25 -24.45 -7.09 -11.81
C VAL A 25 -25.35 -5.86 -12.01
N PRO A 26 -26.69 -6.01 -12.13
CA PRO A 26 -27.58 -4.86 -12.31
C PRO A 26 -27.33 -3.81 -11.23
N SER A 27 -27.13 -2.57 -11.71
CA SER A 27 -26.84 -1.40 -10.90
C SER A 27 -28.03 -1.09 -9.99
N ASP A 28 -27.95 -1.49 -8.73
CA ASP A 28 -28.84 -0.96 -7.69
C ASP A 28 -28.56 0.55 -7.54
N PRO A 29 -29.50 1.45 -7.90
CA PRO A 29 -29.29 2.89 -7.85
C PRO A 29 -29.09 3.42 -6.42
N GLU A 30 -29.40 2.62 -5.39
CA GLU A 30 -29.12 2.96 -3.99
C GLU A 30 -27.65 2.80 -3.59
N LEU A 31 -26.87 1.97 -4.29
CA LEU A 31 -25.48 1.67 -3.94
C LEU A 31 -24.48 2.70 -4.49
N LEU A 32 -24.90 3.51 -5.46
CA LEU A 32 -24.07 4.47 -6.20
C LEU A 32 -24.39 5.93 -5.86
N ASP A 33 -25.22 6.19 -4.85
CA ASP A 33 -25.43 7.53 -4.34
C ASP A 33 -24.17 8.01 -3.61
N THR A 34 -23.33 8.78 -4.29
CA THR A 34 -22.11 9.38 -3.72
C THR A 34 -22.39 10.34 -2.56
N SER A 35 -23.64 10.76 -2.35
CA SER A 35 -24.03 11.49 -1.14
C SER A 35 -24.12 10.60 0.11
N ARG A 36 -24.01 9.27 -0.05
CA ARG A 36 -24.03 8.24 1.01
C ARG A 36 -22.70 7.48 1.13
N SER A 37 -21.56 8.17 1.01
CA SER A 37 -20.21 7.59 1.21
C SER A 37 -20.11 6.72 2.48
N GLU A 38 -20.78 7.13 3.57
CA GLU A 38 -20.87 6.38 4.82
C GLU A 38 -21.58 5.02 4.68
N ALA A 39 -22.64 4.94 3.87
CA ALA A 39 -23.36 3.68 3.65
C ALA A 39 -22.49 2.65 2.93
N TRP A 40 -21.71 3.09 1.93
CA TRP A 40 -20.73 2.24 1.25
C TRP A 40 -19.63 1.77 2.20
N SER A 41 -19.05 2.68 2.99
CA SER A 41 -18.05 2.34 4.00
C SER A 41 -18.59 1.31 5.01
N HIS A 42 -19.81 1.52 5.52
CA HIS A 42 -20.45 0.56 6.43
C HIS A 42 -20.72 -0.80 5.76
N HIS A 43 -21.11 -0.81 4.49
CA HIS A 43 -21.30 -2.05 3.73
C HIS A 43 -20.00 -2.83 3.59
N VAL A 44 -18.92 -2.17 3.15
CA VAL A 44 -17.60 -2.77 3.01
C VAL A 44 -17.09 -3.27 4.36
N SER A 45 -17.11 -2.43 5.40
CA SER A 45 -16.66 -2.81 6.75
C SER A 45 -17.43 -4.01 7.30
N SER A 46 -18.76 -4.05 7.09
CA SER A 46 -19.59 -5.18 7.51
C SER A 46 -19.25 -6.46 6.75
N SER A 47 -19.07 -6.38 5.44
CA SER A 47 -18.69 -7.53 4.60
C SER A 47 -17.32 -8.08 5.01
N VAL A 48 -16.33 -7.21 5.22
CA VAL A 48 -14.99 -7.57 5.67
C VAL A 48 -15.02 -8.29 7.03
N ARG A 49 -15.86 -7.83 7.97
CA ARG A 49 -16.04 -8.48 9.28
C ARG A 49 -16.68 -9.87 9.16
N ILE A 50 -17.70 -10.02 8.31
CA ILE A 50 -18.35 -11.31 8.06
C ILE A 50 -17.34 -12.29 7.45
N MET A 51 -16.56 -11.84 6.47
CA MET A 51 -15.52 -12.65 5.84
C MET A 51 -14.48 -13.12 6.86
N LYS A 52 -13.96 -12.20 7.69
CA LYS A 52 -13.03 -12.52 8.77
C LYS A 52 -13.60 -13.55 9.75
N HIS A 53 -14.88 -13.40 10.11
CA HIS A 53 -15.55 -14.32 11.04
C HIS A 53 -15.72 -15.74 10.48
N ARG A 54 -15.89 -15.90 9.15
CA ARG A 54 -15.99 -17.22 8.52
C ARG A 54 -14.70 -18.04 8.66
N SER A 55 -13.55 -17.39 8.86
CA SER A 55 -12.20 -17.99 8.83
C SER A 55 -11.85 -18.61 7.46
N PRO A 56 -10.59 -18.99 7.18
CA PRO A 56 -10.20 -19.58 5.90
C PRO A 56 -10.76 -21.00 5.67
N LYS A 57 -11.04 -21.75 6.74
CA LYS A 57 -11.33 -23.20 6.66
C LYS A 57 -12.53 -23.56 5.77
N PRO A 58 -13.64 -22.79 5.75
CA PRO A 58 -14.80 -23.16 4.95
C PRO A 58 -14.61 -22.99 3.43
N PHE A 59 -13.58 -22.28 2.96
CA PHE A 59 -13.39 -21.99 1.52
C PHE A 59 -12.75 -23.16 0.77
N GLN A 60 -13.52 -24.20 0.52
CA GLN A 60 -13.02 -25.45 -0.04
C GLN A 60 -13.38 -25.62 -1.51
N ASN A 61 -14.57 -25.18 -1.91
CA ASN A 61 -15.04 -25.34 -3.28
C ASN A 61 -14.77 -24.10 -4.14
N GLU A 62 -14.88 -24.26 -5.47
CA GLU A 62 -14.57 -23.20 -6.43
C GLU A 62 -15.49 -21.98 -6.32
N TYR A 63 -16.76 -22.18 -5.94
CA TYR A 63 -17.69 -21.08 -5.74
C TYR A 63 -17.28 -20.21 -4.54
N GLU A 64 -16.92 -20.84 -3.41
CA GLU A 64 -16.45 -20.15 -2.22
C GLU A 64 -15.12 -19.43 -2.49
N LYS A 65 -14.19 -20.09 -3.19
CA LYS A 65 -12.91 -19.51 -3.60
C LYS A 65 -13.08 -18.28 -4.49
N ALA A 66 -13.96 -18.35 -5.48
CA ALA A 66 -14.29 -17.20 -6.33
C ALA A 66 -14.93 -16.07 -5.52
N SER A 67 -15.85 -16.40 -4.60
CA SER A 67 -16.46 -15.42 -3.69
C SER A 67 -15.41 -14.73 -2.81
N PHE A 68 -14.45 -15.50 -2.28
CA PHE A 68 -13.32 -14.98 -1.51
C PHE A 68 -12.41 -14.07 -2.35
N GLN A 69 -12.02 -14.51 -3.55
CA GLN A 69 -11.17 -13.74 -4.47
C GLN A 69 -11.75 -12.35 -4.75
N ASN A 70 -13.06 -12.27 -5.01
CA ASN A 70 -13.76 -11.03 -5.28
C ASN A 70 -13.80 -10.07 -4.07
N HIS A 71 -13.59 -10.57 -2.85
CA HIS A 71 -13.56 -9.74 -1.64
C HIS A 71 -12.16 -9.19 -1.31
N VAL A 72 -11.10 -9.71 -1.93
CA VAL A 72 -9.71 -9.36 -1.54
C VAL A 72 -9.45 -7.86 -1.65
N GLY A 73 -9.87 -7.22 -2.75
CA GLY A 73 -9.70 -5.78 -2.94
C GLY A 73 -10.41 -4.96 -1.85
N ALA A 74 -11.66 -5.31 -1.52
CA ALA A 74 -12.43 -4.63 -0.48
C ALA A 74 -11.79 -4.76 0.91
N VAL A 75 -11.23 -5.93 1.23
CA VAL A 75 -10.55 -6.17 2.52
C VAL A 75 -9.29 -5.32 2.66
N VAL A 76 -8.46 -5.24 1.62
CA VAL A 76 -7.24 -4.43 1.63
C VAL A 76 -7.59 -2.95 1.72
N SER A 77 -8.55 -2.48 0.91
CA SER A 77 -9.00 -1.09 0.93
C SER A 77 -9.58 -0.67 2.28
N GLU A 78 -10.38 -1.53 2.91
CA GLU A 78 -10.90 -1.28 4.26
C GLU A 78 -9.77 -1.21 5.29
N ALA A 79 -8.77 -2.09 5.21
CA ALA A 79 -7.63 -2.06 6.12
C ALA A 79 -6.80 -0.78 5.96
N LEU A 80 -6.57 -0.31 4.73
CA LEU A 80 -5.94 0.99 4.47
C LEU A 80 -6.78 2.15 5.01
N HIS A 81 -8.07 2.17 4.70
CA HIS A 81 -8.98 3.24 5.08
C HIS A 81 -9.14 3.36 6.61
N SER A 82 -9.30 2.22 7.28
CA SER A 82 -9.41 2.15 8.74
C SER A 82 -8.06 2.27 9.45
N ASN A 83 -6.95 2.39 8.70
CA ASN A 83 -5.59 2.36 9.20
C ASN A 83 -5.41 1.18 10.18
N SER A 84 -5.57 -0.05 9.71
CA SER A 84 -5.47 -1.27 10.52
C SER A 84 -4.75 -2.39 9.78
N HIS A 85 -4.33 -3.43 10.49
CA HIS A 85 -3.73 -4.62 9.86
C HIS A 85 -4.75 -5.36 9.00
N CYS A 86 -4.34 -5.72 7.79
CA CYS A 86 -5.11 -6.57 6.91
C CYS A 86 -4.98 -8.03 7.36
N TYR A 87 -6.10 -8.68 7.70
CA TYR A 87 -6.07 -10.08 8.12
C TYR A 87 -5.62 -11.04 7.00
N LEU A 88 -5.65 -10.61 5.73
CA LEU A 88 -5.14 -11.42 4.63
C LEU A 88 -3.63 -11.67 4.72
N ALA A 89 -2.90 -10.83 5.45
CA ALA A 89 -1.48 -11.02 5.74
C ALA A 89 -1.20 -12.16 6.73
N GLU A 90 -2.23 -12.68 7.42
CA GLU A 90 -2.06 -13.82 8.30
C GLU A 90 -1.78 -15.09 7.47
N PRO A 91 -0.91 -16.01 7.94
CA PRO A 91 -0.48 -17.16 7.15
C PRO A 91 -1.63 -18.02 6.60
N SER A 92 -2.68 -18.25 7.39
CA SER A 92 -3.81 -19.08 6.95
C SER A 92 -4.64 -18.46 5.83
N TRP A 93 -4.75 -17.13 5.79
CA TRP A 93 -5.44 -16.41 4.71
C TRP A 93 -4.56 -16.30 3.47
N THR A 94 -3.27 -16.08 3.67
CA THR A 94 -2.28 -16.10 2.58
C THR A 94 -2.26 -17.46 1.88
N SER A 95 -2.22 -18.56 2.63
CA SER A 95 -2.28 -19.91 2.06
C SER A 95 -3.61 -20.19 1.33
N LEU A 96 -4.74 -19.67 1.82
CA LEU A 96 -6.00 -19.76 1.09
C LEU A 96 -5.92 -19.02 -0.25
N TYR A 97 -5.36 -17.81 -0.28
CA TYR A 97 -5.19 -17.04 -1.51
C TYR A 97 -4.25 -17.72 -2.51
N GLU A 98 -3.16 -18.32 -2.04
CA GLU A 98 -2.27 -19.13 -2.87
C GLU A 98 -2.95 -20.39 -3.42
N SER A 99 -3.91 -20.97 -2.68
CA SER A 99 -4.70 -22.11 -3.17
C SER A 99 -5.64 -21.78 -4.33
N LEU A 100 -5.77 -20.49 -4.69
CA LEU A 100 -6.48 -20.04 -5.88
C LEU A 100 -5.68 -20.26 -7.16
N ILE A 101 -4.36 -20.49 -7.07
CA ILE A 101 -3.51 -20.60 -8.25
C ILE A 101 -3.97 -21.74 -9.16
N GLU A 102 -4.19 -21.41 -10.43
CA GLU A 102 -4.49 -22.35 -11.49
C GLU A 102 -3.28 -22.52 -12.41
N LYS A 103 -3.03 -23.77 -12.85
CA LYS A 103 -2.01 -24.05 -13.86
C LYS A 103 -2.55 -23.64 -15.22
N SER A 104 -2.04 -22.54 -15.74
CA SER A 104 -2.36 -22.01 -17.07
C SER A 104 -1.11 -21.39 -17.65
N ASP A 105 -0.91 -21.57 -18.96
CA ASP A 105 0.15 -20.85 -19.67
C ASP A 105 -0.24 -19.39 -19.92
N ASP A 106 -1.53 -19.07 -19.94
CA ASP A 106 -2.05 -17.73 -20.19
C ASP A 106 -2.25 -16.98 -18.87
N LEU A 107 -1.89 -15.70 -18.87
CA LEU A 107 -1.97 -14.83 -17.71
C LEU A 107 -3.44 -14.45 -17.40
N GLY A 108 -4.12 -15.31 -16.64
CA GLY A 108 -5.45 -15.08 -16.09
C GLY A 108 -5.43 -14.58 -14.64
N GLU A 109 -6.61 -14.28 -14.08
CA GLU A 109 -6.74 -13.74 -12.71
C GLU A 109 -6.19 -14.68 -11.62
N ARG A 110 -6.17 -15.98 -11.90
CA ARG A 110 -5.70 -17.05 -11.01
C ARG A 110 -4.32 -17.58 -11.42
N HIS A 111 -3.65 -16.94 -12.38
CA HIS A 111 -2.28 -17.30 -12.72
C HIS A 111 -1.35 -16.97 -11.55
N GLU A 112 -0.31 -17.79 -11.34
CA GLU A 112 0.63 -17.66 -10.21
C GLU A 112 1.22 -16.25 -10.09
N LEU A 113 1.70 -15.67 -11.19
CA LEU A 113 2.22 -14.29 -11.20
C LEU A 113 1.20 -13.26 -10.70
N VAL A 114 -0.08 -13.40 -11.06
CA VAL A 114 -1.14 -12.45 -10.65
C VAL A 114 -1.44 -12.58 -9.18
N ILE A 115 -1.60 -13.83 -8.69
CA ILE A 115 -1.79 -14.11 -7.27
C ILE A 115 -0.60 -13.62 -6.45
N ASN A 116 0.63 -13.86 -6.90
CA ASN A 116 1.83 -13.42 -6.19
C ASN A 116 1.95 -11.90 -6.12
N ALA A 117 1.66 -11.15 -7.20
CA ALA A 117 1.63 -9.69 -7.15
C ALA A 117 0.58 -9.16 -6.18
N ARG A 118 -0.67 -9.64 -6.31
CA ARG A 118 -1.77 -9.19 -5.46
C ARG A 118 -1.53 -9.52 -4.00
N LYS A 119 -0.93 -10.67 -3.68
CA LYS A 119 -0.54 -11.06 -2.32
C LYS A 119 0.42 -10.08 -1.65
N LEU A 120 1.33 -9.45 -2.42
CA LEU A 120 2.29 -8.48 -1.86
C LEU A 120 1.62 -7.23 -1.28
N ILE A 121 0.36 -6.95 -1.63
CA ILE A 121 -0.38 -5.81 -1.06
C ILE A 121 -0.83 -6.07 0.38
N PHE A 122 -0.99 -7.34 0.80
CA PHE A 122 -1.55 -7.70 2.11
C PHE A 122 -0.80 -7.11 3.31
N PRO A 123 0.55 -7.10 3.36
CA PRO A 123 1.27 -6.49 4.48
C PRO A 123 1.26 -4.95 4.50
N LEU A 124 0.93 -4.27 3.39
CA LEU A 124 1.01 -2.80 3.30
C LEU A 124 0.16 -2.07 4.35
N PRO A 125 -1.11 -2.42 4.59
CA PRO A 125 -1.93 -1.70 5.57
C PRO A 125 -1.36 -1.79 6.99
N GLY A 126 -0.81 -2.96 7.35
CA GLY A 126 -0.15 -3.14 8.65
C GLY A 126 1.14 -2.32 8.77
N LEU A 127 1.96 -2.28 7.73
CA LEU A 127 3.17 -1.47 7.69
C LEU A 127 2.84 0.03 7.82
N TRP A 128 1.85 0.50 7.07
CA TRP A 128 1.36 1.87 7.15
C TRP A 128 0.83 2.21 8.54
N HIS A 129 0.03 1.31 9.13
CA HIS A 129 -0.48 1.45 10.49
C HIS A 129 0.63 1.55 11.53
N ASP A 130 1.57 0.60 11.52
CA ASP A 130 2.63 0.53 12.53
C ASP A 130 3.53 1.77 12.47
N ILE A 131 3.90 2.23 11.28
CA ILE A 131 4.67 3.47 11.10
C ILE A 131 3.85 4.67 11.60
N SER A 132 2.58 4.78 11.20
CA SER A 132 1.69 5.88 11.62
C SER A 132 1.51 5.94 13.14
N MET A 133 1.43 4.78 13.80
CA MET A 133 1.32 4.68 15.26
C MET A 133 2.64 5.02 15.94
N ALA A 134 3.76 4.52 15.41
CA ALA A 134 5.08 4.83 15.94
C ALA A 134 5.34 6.33 15.90
N LEU A 135 5.08 7.01 14.78
CA LEU A 135 5.25 8.46 14.63
C LEU A 135 4.42 9.30 15.62
N ARG A 136 3.33 8.73 16.16
CA ARG A 136 2.49 9.38 17.19
C ARG A 136 2.93 9.07 18.62
N SER A 137 3.77 8.06 18.81
CA SER A 137 4.28 7.67 20.12
C SER A 137 5.50 8.50 20.52
N SER A 138 5.78 8.61 21.82
CA SER A 138 7.04 9.20 22.31
C SER A 138 8.28 8.40 21.88
N ASP A 139 8.07 7.13 21.52
CA ASP A 139 9.10 6.13 21.27
C ASP A 139 9.39 6.00 19.77
N ALA A 140 8.77 6.86 18.93
CA ALA A 140 8.93 6.96 17.48
C ALA A 140 10.39 7.06 16.98
N THR A 141 11.30 7.40 17.91
CA THR A 141 12.72 7.66 17.64
C THR A 141 13.62 6.60 18.27
N GLU A 142 13.08 5.46 18.70
CA GLU A 142 13.92 4.34 19.07
C GLU A 142 14.53 3.72 17.80
N ARG A 143 15.85 3.55 17.82
CA ARG A 143 16.61 3.09 16.65
C ARG A 143 16.17 1.70 16.21
N GLU A 144 15.85 0.86 17.18
CA GLU A 144 15.39 -0.51 17.02
C GLU A 144 14.07 -0.55 16.26
N VAL A 145 13.11 0.32 16.63
CA VAL A 145 11.80 0.44 15.98
C VAL A 145 11.94 0.90 14.52
N VAL A 146 12.75 1.94 14.28
CA VAL A 146 13.00 2.44 12.92
C VAL A 146 13.71 1.40 12.05
N SER A 147 14.67 0.66 12.62
CA SER A 147 15.37 -0.43 11.92
C SER A 147 14.44 -1.59 11.56
N GLU A 148 13.47 -1.91 12.42
CA GLU A 148 12.47 -2.93 12.14
C GLU A 148 11.59 -2.53 10.95
N PHE A 149 11.09 -1.28 10.92
CA PHE A 149 10.30 -0.77 9.81
C PHE A 149 11.10 -0.73 8.51
N GLU A 150 12.35 -0.28 8.55
CA GLU A 150 13.23 -0.31 7.38
C GLU A 150 13.40 -1.73 6.85
N SER A 151 13.66 -2.70 7.73
CA SER A 151 13.80 -4.10 7.34
C SER A 151 12.53 -4.63 6.66
N ARG A 152 11.34 -4.30 7.21
CA ARG A 152 10.05 -4.72 6.64
C ARG A 152 9.79 -4.07 5.27
N CYS A 153 10.02 -2.77 5.15
CA CYS A 153 9.89 -2.05 3.88
C CYS A 153 10.85 -2.60 2.82
N ARG A 154 12.13 -2.79 3.15
CA ARG A 154 13.13 -3.33 2.21
C ARG A 154 12.83 -4.77 1.82
N GLY A 155 12.33 -5.59 2.74
CA GLY A 155 11.88 -6.94 2.43
C GLY A 155 10.75 -6.94 1.40
N LEU A 156 9.78 -6.04 1.55
CA LEU A 156 8.68 -5.91 0.62
C LEU A 156 9.12 -5.31 -0.74
N GLN A 157 10.00 -4.32 -0.72
CA GLN A 157 10.62 -3.74 -1.91
C GLN A 157 11.37 -4.80 -2.73
N ALA A 158 12.20 -5.62 -2.06
CA ALA A 158 12.91 -6.72 -2.70
C ALA A 158 11.95 -7.76 -3.30
N ALA A 159 10.84 -8.06 -2.61
CA ALA A 159 9.81 -8.96 -3.13
C ALA A 159 9.13 -8.40 -4.40
N TYR A 160 8.83 -7.10 -4.45
CA TYR A 160 8.31 -6.46 -5.65
C TYR A 160 9.31 -6.49 -6.81
N PHE A 161 10.60 -6.23 -6.56
CA PHE A 161 11.62 -6.35 -7.61
C PHE A 161 11.76 -7.79 -8.12
N GLY A 162 11.77 -8.78 -7.23
CA GLY A 162 11.77 -10.19 -7.61
C GLY A 162 10.54 -10.58 -8.45
N TRP A 163 9.38 -10.02 -8.13
CA TRP A 163 8.17 -10.20 -8.93
C TRP A 163 8.27 -9.51 -10.30
N LEU A 164 8.76 -8.27 -10.37
CA LEU A 164 8.92 -7.52 -11.62
C LEU A 164 9.84 -8.25 -12.61
N GLU A 165 10.92 -8.86 -12.13
CA GLU A 165 11.79 -9.69 -12.97
C GLU A 165 11.04 -10.94 -13.46
N SER A 166 10.34 -11.66 -12.60
CA SER A 166 9.51 -12.82 -13.00
C SER A 166 8.43 -12.44 -14.04
N TYR A 167 7.78 -11.30 -13.85
CA TYR A 167 6.78 -10.77 -14.79
C TYR A 167 7.40 -10.39 -16.13
N ARG A 168 8.56 -9.73 -16.11
CA ARG A 168 9.33 -9.39 -17.30
C ARG A 168 9.72 -10.65 -18.09
N GLU A 169 10.23 -11.68 -17.41
CA GLU A 169 10.57 -12.96 -18.02
C GLU A 169 9.35 -13.59 -18.71
N HIS A 170 8.19 -13.61 -18.04
CA HIS A 170 6.95 -14.09 -18.63
C HIS A 170 6.55 -13.30 -19.89
N CYS A 171 6.63 -11.97 -19.84
CA CYS A 171 6.35 -11.13 -21.01
C CYS A 171 7.31 -11.40 -22.18
N ILE A 172 8.58 -11.66 -21.91
CA ILE A 172 9.58 -12.01 -22.94
C ILE A 172 9.23 -13.36 -23.59
N VAL A 173 8.93 -14.38 -22.78
CA VAL A 173 8.55 -15.72 -23.27
C VAL A 173 7.29 -15.65 -24.14
N LYS A 174 6.32 -14.81 -23.76
CA LYS A 174 5.06 -14.61 -24.49
C LYS A 174 5.12 -13.54 -25.57
N ALA A 175 6.28 -12.95 -25.86
CA ALA A 175 6.39 -11.82 -26.80
C ALA A 175 5.97 -12.17 -28.24
N SER A 176 6.08 -13.44 -28.63
CA SER A 176 5.66 -13.92 -29.96
C SER A 176 4.20 -14.41 -30.02
N SER A 177 3.52 -14.46 -28.88
CA SER A 177 2.10 -14.82 -28.80
C SER A 177 1.23 -13.58 -28.88
N MET A 178 0.09 -13.67 -29.57
CA MET A 178 -0.93 -12.61 -29.53
C MET A 178 -1.76 -12.80 -28.25
N PRO A 179 -1.64 -11.90 -27.24
CA PRO A 179 -2.44 -12.01 -26.02
C PRO A 179 -3.91 -11.70 -26.32
N THR A 180 -4.80 -12.28 -25.53
CA THR A 180 -6.23 -11.93 -25.57
C THR A 180 -6.47 -10.53 -25.00
N GLU A 181 -7.59 -9.88 -25.30
CA GLU A 181 -7.93 -8.58 -24.69
C GLU A 181 -7.99 -8.66 -23.16
N GLN A 182 -8.54 -9.76 -22.63
CA GLN A 182 -8.62 -10.01 -21.19
C GLN A 182 -7.22 -10.07 -20.57
N GLU A 183 -6.29 -10.78 -21.22
CA GLU A 183 -4.91 -10.86 -20.77
C GLU A 183 -4.22 -9.49 -20.79
N ILE A 184 -4.44 -8.67 -21.82
CA ILE A 184 -3.91 -7.31 -21.89
C ILE A 184 -4.41 -6.46 -20.71
N HIS A 185 -5.69 -6.60 -20.34
CA HIS A 185 -6.26 -5.91 -19.19
C HIS A 185 -5.58 -6.34 -17.89
N ILE A 186 -5.48 -7.65 -17.64
CA ILE A 186 -4.85 -8.21 -16.44
C ILE A 186 -3.38 -7.77 -16.35
N ARG A 187 -2.63 -7.81 -17.46
CA ARG A 187 -1.23 -7.34 -17.52
C ARG A 187 -1.10 -5.89 -17.04
N ARG A 188 -1.97 -5.00 -17.52
CA ARG A 188 -1.96 -3.57 -17.15
C ARG A 188 -2.35 -3.37 -15.70
N GLU A 189 -3.41 -4.03 -15.25
CA GLU A 189 -3.93 -3.93 -13.89
C GLU A 189 -2.86 -4.38 -12.88
N VAL A 190 -2.32 -5.59 -13.07
CA VAL A 190 -1.38 -6.19 -12.10
C VAL A 190 -0.05 -5.45 -12.09
N LEU A 191 0.47 -5.04 -13.24
CA LEU A 191 1.67 -4.20 -13.30
C LEU A 191 1.41 -2.83 -12.64
N GLY A 192 0.27 -2.20 -12.92
CA GLY A 192 -0.11 -0.92 -12.33
C GLY A 192 -0.19 -1.01 -10.81
N GLN A 193 -0.90 -2.01 -10.29
CA GLN A 193 -0.99 -2.28 -8.86
C GLN A 193 0.37 -2.52 -8.21
N ALA A 194 1.25 -3.31 -8.86
CA ALA A 194 2.59 -3.59 -8.34
C ALA A 194 3.45 -2.33 -8.27
N LEU A 195 3.40 -1.48 -9.31
CA LEU A 195 4.15 -0.21 -9.34
C LEU A 195 3.60 0.81 -8.33
N GLU A 196 2.28 0.92 -8.20
CA GLU A 196 1.65 1.79 -7.19
C GLU A 196 2.04 1.35 -5.77
N SER A 197 1.99 0.05 -5.51
CA SER A 197 2.38 -0.52 -4.22
C SER A 197 3.86 -0.31 -3.93
N LEU A 198 4.74 -0.51 -4.91
CA LEU A 198 6.17 -0.26 -4.78
C LEU A 198 6.44 1.22 -4.50
N LEU A 199 5.73 2.14 -5.17
CA LEU A 199 5.84 3.57 -4.90
C LEU A 199 5.47 3.93 -3.46
N ILE A 200 4.43 3.29 -2.89
CA ILE A 200 4.06 3.47 -1.48
C ILE A 200 5.19 2.99 -0.57
N VAL A 201 5.80 1.84 -0.85
CA VAL A 201 6.94 1.31 -0.07
C VAL A 201 8.15 2.24 -0.15
N ASP A 202 8.47 2.73 -1.35
CA ASP A 202 9.57 3.68 -1.57
C ASP A 202 9.31 5.01 -0.85
N LEU A 203 8.07 5.49 -0.85
CA LEU A 203 7.67 6.68 -0.10
C LEU A 203 7.88 6.48 1.40
N LEU A 204 7.41 5.35 1.97
CA LEU A 204 7.60 5.04 3.38
C LEU A 204 9.08 4.98 3.79
N LEU A 205 9.94 4.42 2.92
CA LEU A 205 11.39 4.41 3.12
C LEU A 205 11.97 5.82 3.07
N ALA A 206 11.63 6.59 2.05
CA ALA A 206 12.26 7.89 1.78
C ALA A 206 11.79 9.00 2.70
N THR A 207 10.52 9.04 3.09
CA THR A 207 9.97 10.16 3.88
C THR A 207 9.92 9.83 5.37
N GLU A 208 9.32 8.71 5.75
CA GLU A 208 9.08 8.45 7.17
C GLU A 208 10.33 7.90 7.87
N ILE A 209 10.98 6.90 7.25
CA ILE A 209 12.12 6.21 7.86
C ILE A 209 13.37 7.09 7.80
N SER A 210 13.70 7.69 6.65
CA SER A 210 14.84 8.61 6.56
C SER A 210 14.71 9.81 7.49
N VAL A 211 13.53 10.42 7.61
CA VAL A 211 13.32 11.55 8.54
C VAL A 211 13.47 11.10 9.99
N ALA A 212 12.92 9.93 10.36
CA ALA A 212 13.11 9.37 11.68
C ALA A 212 14.60 9.09 11.98
N GLN A 213 15.35 8.54 11.04
CA GLN A 213 16.79 8.32 11.18
C GLN A 213 17.56 9.63 11.40
N VAL A 214 17.23 10.69 10.64
CA VAL A 214 17.83 12.00 10.84
C VAL A 214 17.44 12.60 12.20
N ALA A 215 16.18 12.46 12.62
CA ALA A 215 15.74 12.90 13.94
C ALA A 215 16.52 12.18 15.06
N ILE A 216 16.73 10.87 14.93
CA ILE A 216 17.53 10.06 15.86
C ILE A 216 18.99 10.54 15.90
N ALA A 217 19.62 10.68 14.72
CA ALA A 217 21.01 11.10 14.61
C ALA A 217 21.25 12.51 15.16
N THR A 218 20.24 13.38 15.12
CA THR A 218 20.32 14.77 15.58
C THR A 218 19.72 15.01 16.96
N LYS A 219 19.07 14.02 17.58
CA LYS A 219 18.41 14.13 18.89
C LYS A 219 19.33 14.72 19.95
N GLY A 220 20.56 14.20 20.05
CA GLY A 220 21.57 14.70 21.01
C GLY A 220 22.02 16.14 20.75
N LEU A 221 22.07 16.55 19.47
CA LEU A 221 22.43 17.93 19.08
C LEU A 221 21.36 18.92 19.52
N PHE A 222 20.07 18.56 19.39
CA PHE A 222 18.97 19.44 19.78
C PHE A 222 18.59 19.34 21.26
N ALA A 223 18.91 18.23 21.94
CA ALA A 223 18.71 18.06 23.38
C ALA A 223 19.76 18.77 24.25
N SER A 224 20.90 19.15 23.65
CA SER A 224 21.95 19.90 24.36
C SER A 224 21.43 21.28 24.76
N ASP A 225 21.46 21.58 26.06
CA ASP A 225 21.04 22.88 26.58
C ASP A 225 21.97 23.99 26.06
N ILE A 226 21.36 25.08 25.58
CA ILE A 226 22.07 26.29 25.12
C ILE A 226 21.77 27.49 26.02
N SER A 227 21.07 27.27 27.14
CA SER A 227 20.69 28.31 28.09
C SER A 227 21.92 29.10 28.58
N ASP A 228 23.02 28.40 28.82
CA ASP A 228 24.31 28.92 29.28
C ASP A 228 25.11 29.72 28.22
N LEU A 229 24.71 29.67 26.94
CA LEU A 229 25.38 30.44 25.89
C LEU A 229 25.00 31.92 25.95
N THR A 230 25.94 32.79 25.59
CA THR A 230 25.66 34.22 25.45
C THR A 230 24.66 34.47 24.30
N PRO A 231 23.90 35.59 24.32
CA PRO A 231 23.00 35.95 23.23
C PRO A 231 23.66 36.00 21.83
N GLN A 232 24.95 36.28 21.76
CA GLN A 232 25.75 36.32 20.54
C GLN A 232 26.14 34.92 20.03
N GLU A 233 26.30 33.95 20.93
CA GLU A 233 26.70 32.57 20.60
C GLU A 233 25.50 31.71 20.17
N LYS A 234 24.31 31.95 20.76
CA LYS A 234 23.08 31.19 20.46
C LYS A 234 22.75 31.09 18.96
N PRO A 235 22.79 32.17 18.15
CA PRO A 235 22.51 32.08 16.71
C PRO A 235 23.53 31.23 15.95
N THR A 236 24.80 31.29 16.34
CA THR A 236 25.88 30.50 15.73
C THR A 236 25.70 29.02 16.01
N GLU A 237 25.36 28.67 17.26
CA GLU A 237 25.12 27.29 17.64
C GLU A 237 23.85 26.72 17.00
N MET A 238 22.77 27.49 16.95
CA MET A 238 21.55 27.10 16.23
C MET A 238 21.80 26.87 14.74
N ARG A 239 22.62 27.72 14.11
CA ARG A 239 23.00 27.55 12.70
C ARG A 239 23.76 26.25 12.48
N LYS A 240 24.73 25.91 13.35
CA LYS A 240 25.45 24.63 13.26
C LYS A 240 24.51 23.43 13.35
N ARG A 241 23.60 23.42 14.34
CA ARG A 241 22.59 22.36 14.50
C ARG A 241 21.74 22.21 13.24
N TYR A 242 21.26 23.31 12.68
CA TYR A 242 20.48 23.32 11.44
C TYR A 242 21.30 22.84 10.22
N THR A 243 22.57 23.23 10.11
CA THR A 243 23.45 22.79 9.03
C THR A 243 23.69 21.28 9.08
N VAL A 244 23.90 20.70 10.27
CA VAL A 244 24.05 19.25 10.42
C VAL A 244 22.74 18.52 10.08
N TRP A 245 21.61 18.98 10.62
CA TRP A 245 20.30 18.38 10.34
C TRP A 245 19.93 18.43 8.85
N SER A 246 20.05 19.60 8.22
CA SER A 246 19.76 19.76 6.79
C SER A 246 20.79 19.07 5.88
N GLY A 247 22.00 18.84 6.36
CA GLY A 247 23.01 18.03 5.67
C GLY A 247 22.62 16.56 5.65
N LEU A 248 22.20 16.02 6.80
CA LEU A 248 21.77 14.63 6.94
C LEU A 248 20.50 14.34 6.13
N LEU A 249 19.51 15.25 6.14
CA LEU A 249 18.30 15.09 5.31
C LEU A 249 18.58 15.04 3.80
N ARG A 250 19.66 15.65 3.33
CA ARG A 250 20.03 15.65 1.90
C ARG A 250 20.89 14.46 1.50
N GLY A 251 21.41 13.71 2.46
CA GLY A 251 22.22 12.51 2.23
C GLY A 251 21.42 11.20 2.30
N CYS A 252 20.17 11.27 2.76
CA CYS A 252 19.17 10.20 2.68
C CYS A 252 18.41 10.27 1.35
#